data_AF-A0A7H4M9N8-F1
#
_entry.id   AF-A0A7H4M9N8-F1
#
_cell.length_a   1.000
_cell.length_b   1.000
_cell.length_c   1.000
_cell.angle_alpha   90.00
_cell.angle_beta   90.00
_cell.angle_gamma   90.00
#
_symmetry.space_group_name_H-M   'P 1'
#
loop_
_entity.id
_entity.type
_entity.pdbx_description
1 polymer ?
#
loop_
_entity_poly.entity_id
_entity_poly.type
_entity_poly.pdbx_seq_one_letter_code
_entity_poly.pdbx_strand_id
1 'polypeptide(L)'
;MRLFNRQQARFNDRPVDDQVVGHARSVRLPGFVRHDTFYSLHEVFNKLNSYTTRLVKYQQIKPSLTRGIVSAIGAFFKWYLFSGAWRFGKVGVVTGLYATFYSFLKYFKAWYAHEDNQAPVAQKRTDP
;
A
#
# COMPACT_ATOMS: atom_id res chain seq x y z
N MET A 1 -12.92 8.13 -11.13
CA MET A 1 -13.31 7.24 -12.25
C MET A 1 -12.69 7.76 -13.55
N ARG A 2 -12.29 6.87 -14.45
CA ARG A 2 -11.80 7.21 -15.80
C ARG A 2 -12.64 6.42 -16.81
N LEU A 3 -13.14 7.11 -17.84
CA LEU A 3 -13.87 6.49 -18.94
C LEU A 3 -13.02 6.65 -20.20
N PHE A 4 -12.81 5.56 -20.94
CA PHE A 4 -12.01 5.58 -22.18
C PHE A 4 -12.48 4.47 -23.14
N ASN A 5 -12.28 4.68 -24.44
CA ASN A 5 -12.55 3.68 -25.46
C ASN A 5 -11.44 2.62 -25.46
N ARG A 6 -11.79 1.35 -25.15
CA ARG A 6 -10.85 0.22 -25.07
C ARG A 6 -10.21 -0.17 -26.41
N GLN A 7 -10.78 0.25 -27.55
CA GLN A 7 -10.18 0.05 -28.87
C GLN A 7 -9.04 1.05 -29.16
N GLN A 8 -9.01 2.18 -28.46
CA GLN A 8 -8.06 3.27 -28.72
C GLN A 8 -7.07 3.47 -27.57
N ALA A 9 -7.46 3.19 -26.34
CA ALA A 9 -6.62 3.31 -25.16
C ALA A 9 -6.68 2.03 -24.32
N ARG A 10 -5.57 1.74 -23.63
CA ARG A 10 -5.43 0.56 -22.76
C ARG A 10 -4.76 0.93 -21.45
N PHE A 11 -4.87 0.07 -20.45
CA PHE A 11 -4.02 0.18 -19.27
C PHE A 11 -2.59 -0.23 -19.62
N ASN A 12 -1.61 0.32 -18.89
CA ASN A 12 -0.24 -0.13 -18.93
C ASN A 12 -0.08 -1.49 -18.24
N ASP A 13 0.97 -2.22 -18.59
CA ASP A 13 1.25 -3.54 -18.01
C ASP A 13 2.05 -3.45 -16.70
N ARG A 14 1.89 -2.35 -15.95
CA ARG A 14 2.60 -2.20 -14.68
C ARG A 14 1.92 -3.06 -13.61
N PRO A 15 2.69 -3.75 -12.75
CA PRO A 15 2.11 -4.60 -11.71
C PRO A 15 1.45 -3.78 -10.57
N VAL A 16 1.76 -2.49 -10.49
CA VAL A 16 1.24 -1.53 -9.52
C VAL A 16 1.04 -0.20 -10.26
N ASP A 17 0.03 0.56 -9.83
CA ASP A 17 -0.30 1.91 -10.33
C ASP A 17 -0.71 1.94 -11.82
N ASP A 18 -1.82 1.27 -12.10
CA ASP A 18 -2.42 1.20 -13.43
C ASP A 18 -2.76 2.60 -13.97
N GLN A 19 -2.30 2.86 -15.18
CA GLN A 19 -2.50 4.11 -15.91
C GLN A 19 -3.01 3.84 -17.31
N VAL A 20 -3.99 4.63 -17.74
CA VAL A 20 -4.51 4.59 -19.11
C VAL A 20 -3.51 5.28 -20.05
N VAL A 21 -3.03 4.56 -21.06
CA VAL A 21 -2.09 5.01 -22.08
C VAL A 21 -2.73 4.91 -23.48
N GLY A 22 -2.20 5.68 -24.45
CA GLY A 22 -2.66 5.65 -25.85
C GLY A 22 -3.84 6.57 -26.18
N HIS A 23 -4.30 7.41 -25.24
CA HIS A 23 -5.34 8.41 -25.52
C HIS A 23 -4.74 9.66 -26.16
N ALA A 24 -5.35 10.17 -27.24
CA ALA A 24 -4.93 11.42 -27.88
C ALA A 24 -5.38 12.67 -27.10
N ARG A 25 -6.52 12.58 -26.41
CA ARG A 25 -7.09 13.68 -25.60
C ARG A 25 -7.66 13.13 -24.30
N SER A 26 -7.47 13.88 -23.22
CA SER A 26 -8.09 13.62 -21.92
C SER A 26 -8.83 14.88 -21.47
N VAL A 27 -10.06 14.73 -21.01
CA VAL A 27 -10.89 15.84 -20.53
C VAL A 27 -11.45 15.46 -19.15
N ARG A 28 -11.46 16.41 -18.22
CA ARG A 28 -12.13 16.25 -16.94
C ARG A 28 -13.61 16.59 -17.11
N LEU A 29 -14.49 15.61 -16.89
CA LEU A 29 -15.93 15.84 -16.88
C LEU A 29 -16.33 16.64 -15.63
N PRO A 30 -17.24 17.62 -15.75
CA PRO A 30 -17.78 18.32 -14.59
C PRO A 30 -18.64 17.37 -13.76
N GLY A 31 -18.57 17.51 -12.43
CA GLY A 31 -19.35 16.71 -11.47
C GLY A 31 -18.50 15.99 -10.43
N PHE A 32 -19.16 15.45 -9.42
CA PHE A 32 -18.55 14.67 -8.34
C PHE A 32 -19.04 13.23 -8.40
N VAL A 33 -18.10 12.29 -8.25
CA VAL A 33 -18.44 10.88 -8.06
C VAL A 33 -18.21 10.58 -6.59
N ARG A 34 -19.28 10.23 -5.86
CA ARG A 34 -19.15 9.75 -4.48
C ARG A 34 -18.41 8.42 -4.52
N HIS A 35 -17.24 8.36 -3.88
CA HIS A 35 -16.43 7.16 -3.82
C HIS A 35 -16.13 6.81 -2.37
N ASP A 36 -17.01 6.00 -1.80
CA ASP A 36 -16.81 5.42 -0.49
C ASP A 36 -15.75 4.32 -0.62
N THR A 37 -14.55 4.58 -0.08
CA THR A 37 -13.39 3.72 -0.32
C THR A 37 -13.44 2.43 0.52
N PHE A 38 -14.16 2.45 1.65
CA PHE A 38 -14.28 1.35 2.60
C PHE A 38 -15.59 1.44 3.37
N TYR A 39 -16.18 0.28 3.68
CA TYR A 39 -17.40 0.18 4.48
C TYR A 39 -17.17 -0.52 5.83
N SER A 40 -16.04 -1.20 6.01
CA SER A 40 -15.70 -1.90 7.26
C SER A 40 -14.21 -1.84 7.59
N LEU A 41 -13.87 -2.05 8.87
CA LEU A 41 -12.47 -2.22 9.29
C LEU A 41 -11.82 -3.43 8.62
N HIS A 42 -12.57 -4.51 8.39
CA HIS A 42 -12.09 -5.70 7.72
C HIS A 42 -11.58 -5.37 6.30
N GLU A 43 -12.32 -4.59 5.52
CA GLU A 43 -11.89 -4.12 4.20
C GLU A 43 -10.65 -3.24 4.27
N VAL A 44 -10.57 -2.35 5.26
CA VAL A 44 -9.41 -1.48 5.48
C VAL A 44 -8.15 -2.33 5.70
N PHE A 45 -8.21 -3.32 6.60
CA PHE A 45 -7.08 -4.19 6.91
C PHE A 45 -6.74 -5.15 5.78
N ASN A 46 -7.73 -5.70 5.07
CA ASN A 46 -7.48 -6.51 3.88
C ASN A 46 -6.74 -5.71 2.82
N LYS A 47 -7.19 -4.47 2.55
CA LYS A 47 -6.53 -3.59 1.59
C LYS A 47 -5.12 -3.24 2.04
N LEU A 48 -4.95 -2.85 3.30
CA LEU A 48 -3.63 -2.60 3.89
C LEU A 48 -2.68 -3.78 3.67
N ASN A 49 -3.15 -5.01 3.92
CA ASN A 49 -2.38 -6.22 3.74
C ASN A 49 -2.02 -6.45 2.27
N SER A 50 -3.01 -6.41 1.36
CA SER A 50 -2.80 -6.62 -0.08
C SER A 50 -1.85 -5.60 -0.69
N TYR A 51 -2.00 -4.31 -0.36
CA TYR A 51 -1.13 -3.24 -0.91
C TYR A 51 0.30 -3.37 -0.39
N THR A 52 0.51 -3.61 0.90
CA THR A 52 1.86 -3.76 1.46
C THR A 52 2.55 -5.03 0.96
N THR A 53 1.83 -6.14 0.79
CA THR A 53 2.38 -7.36 0.17
C THR A 53 2.74 -7.14 -1.29
N ARG A 54 1.86 -6.51 -2.07
CA ARG A 54 2.11 -6.19 -3.48
C ARG A 54 3.33 -5.27 -3.63
N LEU A 55 3.44 -4.26 -2.77
CA LEU A 55 4.57 -3.34 -2.76
C LEU A 55 5.90 -4.08 -2.55
N VAL A 56 5.98 -4.94 -1.52
CA VAL A 56 7.20 -5.71 -1.25
C VAL A 56 7.51 -6.70 -2.37
N LYS A 57 6.49 -7.28 -3.03
CA LYS A 57 6.68 -8.20 -4.15
C LYS A 57 7.29 -7.55 -5.39
N TYR A 58 6.85 -6.33 -5.73
CA TYR A 58 7.23 -5.67 -6.98
C TYR A 58 8.25 -4.54 -6.83
N GLN A 59 8.54 -4.11 -5.60
CA GLN A 59 9.48 -3.04 -5.32
C GLN A 59 10.54 -3.48 -4.31
N GLN A 60 11.81 -3.23 -4.63
CA GLN A 60 12.94 -3.50 -3.76
C GLN A 60 12.97 -2.49 -2.61
N ILE A 61 12.43 -2.88 -1.45
CA ILE A 61 12.47 -2.10 -0.21
C ILE A 61 13.63 -2.63 0.63
N LYS A 62 14.51 -1.72 1.08
CA LYS A 62 15.59 -2.09 2.01
C LYS A 62 14.99 -2.65 3.31
N PRO A 63 15.28 -3.91 3.69
CA PRO A 63 14.75 -4.53 4.89
C PRO A 63 15.30 -3.82 6.13
N SER A 64 14.42 -3.31 7.00
CA SER A 64 14.85 -2.67 8.25
C SER A 64 13.68 -2.52 9.23
N LEU A 65 13.73 -3.26 10.32
CA LEU A 65 12.74 -3.19 11.39
C LEU A 65 12.76 -1.84 12.12
N THR A 66 13.96 -1.33 12.43
CA THR A 66 14.14 -0.03 13.10
C THR A 66 13.57 1.12 12.26
N ARG A 67 13.82 1.10 10.93
CA ARG A 67 13.22 2.07 10.01
C ARG A 67 11.70 1.92 9.94
N GLY A 68 11.18 0.70 10.05
CA GLY A 68 9.76 0.41 10.21
C GLY A 68 9.14 1.18 11.38
N ILE A 69 9.69 0.99 12.58
CA ILE A 69 9.21 1.61 13.82
C ILE A 69 9.31 3.14 13.74
N VAL A 70 10.47 3.68 13.36
CA VAL A 70 10.67 5.14 13.23
C VAL A 70 9.69 5.74 12.21
N SER A 71 9.45 5.06 11.09
CA SER A 71 8.50 5.54 10.09
C SER A 71 7.06 5.49 10.57
N ALA A 72 6.68 4.50 11.38
CA ALA A 72 5.36 4.40 11.97
C ALA A 72 5.11 5.55 12.94
N ILE A 73 6.06 5.82 13.83
CA ILE A 73 6.02 6.96 14.76
C ILE A 73 5.89 8.27 13.97
N GLY A 74 6.77 8.49 12.99
CA GLY A 74 6.72 9.69 12.15
C GLY A 74 5.40 9.84 11.39
N ALA A 75 4.85 8.75 10.86
CA ALA A 75 3.56 8.74 10.18
C ALA A 75 2.40 9.04 11.13
N PHE A 76 2.42 8.51 12.36
CA PHE A 76 1.42 8.78 13.37
C PHE A 76 1.41 10.28 13.72
N PHE A 77 2.55 10.87 14.08
CA PHE A 77 2.61 12.30 14.40
C PHE A 77 2.19 13.16 13.20
N LYS A 78 2.68 12.84 11.99
CA LYS A 78 2.35 13.59 10.77
C LYS A 78 0.86 13.53 10.42
N TRP A 79 0.30 12.33 10.31
CA TRP A 79 -1.03 12.11 9.76
C TRP A 79 -2.12 12.11 10.82
N TYR A 80 -1.84 11.64 12.03
CA TYR A 80 -2.83 11.62 13.09
C TYR A 80 -2.86 12.95 13.87
N LEU A 81 -1.70 13.42 14.35
CA LEU A 81 -1.62 14.61 15.20
C LEU A 81 -1.60 15.92 14.40
N PHE A 82 -0.61 16.12 13.53
CA PHE A 82 -0.42 17.38 12.81
C PHE A 82 -1.45 17.64 11.71
N SER A 83 -1.91 16.59 11.02
CA SER A 83 -2.99 16.73 10.03
C SER A 83 -4.37 16.89 10.69
N GLY A 84 -4.46 16.82 12.02
CA GLY A 84 -5.71 16.97 12.76
C GLY A 84 -6.72 15.86 12.47
N ALA A 85 -6.27 14.66 12.08
CA ALA A 85 -7.17 13.57 11.70
C ALA A 85 -8.15 13.22 12.83
N TRP A 86 -7.71 13.32 14.09
CA TRP A 86 -8.55 13.13 15.27
C TRP A 86 -9.84 13.99 15.29
N ARG A 87 -9.85 15.15 14.61
CA ARG A 87 -11.03 16.03 14.51
C ARG A 87 -12.15 15.44 13.66
N PHE A 88 -11.85 14.48 12.78
CA PHE A 88 -12.82 13.81 11.93
C PHE A 88 -13.44 12.56 12.59
N GLY A 89 -13.26 12.40 13.91
CA GLY A 89 -13.85 11.31 14.69
C GLY A 89 -13.38 9.94 14.23
N LYS A 90 -14.32 8.99 14.09
CA LYS A 90 -14.03 7.58 13.77
C LYS A 90 -13.24 7.43 12.46
N VAL A 91 -13.60 8.16 11.41
CA VAL A 91 -12.91 8.11 10.11
C VAL A 91 -11.47 8.60 10.22
N GLY A 92 -11.26 9.65 11.00
CA GLY A 92 -9.94 10.19 11.32
C GLY A 92 -9.02 9.19 12.03
N VAL A 93 -9.55 8.48 13.02
CA VAL A 93 -8.82 7.42 13.72
C VAL A 93 -8.44 6.29 12.77
N VAL A 94 -9.38 5.81 11.96
CA VAL A 94 -9.12 4.71 11.01
C VAL A 94 -8.07 5.11 9.97
N THR A 95 -8.14 6.32 9.42
CA THR A 95 -7.17 6.81 8.42
C THR A 95 -5.77 7.02 9.01
N GLY A 96 -5.66 7.56 10.23
CA GLY A 96 -4.38 7.71 10.93
C GLY A 96 -3.73 6.37 11.27
N LEU A 97 -4.53 5.40 11.76
CA LEU A 97 -4.06 4.03 12.00
C LEU A 97 -3.62 3.37 10.70
N TYR A 98 -4.40 3.51 9.64
CA TYR A 98 -4.04 2.99 8.32
C TYR A 98 -2.69 3.53 7.84
N ALA A 99 -2.46 4.85 7.93
CA ALA A 99 -1.20 5.46 7.52
C ALA A 99 0.01 4.97 8.35
N THR A 100 -0.22 4.81 9.66
CA THR A 100 0.79 4.32 10.61
C THR A 100 1.15 2.87 10.30
N PHE A 101 0.15 1.99 10.21
CA PHE A 101 0.38 0.58 9.91
C PHE A 101 0.93 0.36 8.51
N TYR A 102 0.51 1.15 7.51
CA TYR A 102 1.07 1.07 6.17
C TYR A 102 2.57 1.38 6.17
N SER A 103 2.96 2.42 6.91
CA SER A 103 4.36 2.82 7.04
C SER A 103 5.21 1.76 7.76
N PHE A 104 4.64 1.10 8.77
CA PHE A 104 5.30 -0.02 9.46
C PHE A 104 5.40 -1.28 8.58
N LEU A 105 4.26 -1.77 8.07
CA LEU A 105 4.14 -3.06 7.39
C LEU A 105 4.98 -3.15 6.13
N LYS A 106 5.17 -2.06 5.39
CA LYS A 106 6.04 -2.07 4.19
C LYS A 106 7.48 -2.46 4.53
N TYR A 107 8.01 -2.02 5.68
CA TYR A 107 9.37 -2.33 6.10
C TYR A 107 9.43 -3.66 6.85
N PHE A 108 8.42 -3.95 7.67
CA PHE A 108 8.32 -5.22 8.40
C PHE A 108 8.25 -6.42 7.45
N LYS A 109 7.39 -6.36 6.43
CA LYS A 109 7.27 -7.43 5.43
C LYS A 109 8.51 -7.56 4.56
N ALA A 110 9.15 -6.45 4.20
CA ALA A 110 10.41 -6.48 3.46
C ALA A 110 11.53 -7.14 4.28
N TRP A 111 11.59 -6.85 5.59
CA TRP A 111 12.52 -7.49 6.52
C TRP A 111 12.27 -8.99 6.65
N TYR A 112 11.02 -9.40 6.92
CA TYR A 112 10.66 -10.82 7.04
C TYR A 112 10.93 -11.61 5.75
N ALA A 113 10.57 -11.06 4.58
CA ALA A 113 10.82 -11.71 3.29
C ALA A 113 12.32 -11.83 2.96
N HIS A 114 13.17 -10.94 3.49
CA HIS A 114 14.61 -11.03 3.30
C HIS A 114 15.24 -12.14 4.16
N GLU A 115 14.76 -12.34 5.39
CA GLU A 115 15.21 -13.45 6.26
C GLU A 115 14.80 -14.82 5.68
N ASP A 116 13.59 -14.93 5.12
CA ASP A 116 13.09 -16.15 4.50
C ASP A 116 13.88 -16.51 3.22
N ASN A 117 14.29 -15.51 2.43
CA ASN A 117 15.18 -15.71 1.29
C ASN A 117 16.63 -16.08 1.68
N GLN A 118 17.06 -15.80 2.91
CA GLN A 118 18.35 -16.26 3.44
C GLN A 118 18.28 -17.68 4.03
N ALA A 119 17.08 -18.22 4.25
CA ALA A 119 16.86 -19.58 4.74
C ALA A 119 16.19 -20.45 3.67
N PRO A 120 16.96 -20.95 2.68
CA PRO A 120 17.02 -22.41 2.51
C PRO A 120 18.35 -22.90 1.92
N VAL A 121 19.39 -23.12 2.75
CA VAL A 121 20.57 -23.93 2.36
C VAL A 121 21.08 -24.86 3.48
N ALA A 122 20.71 -24.64 4.75
CA ALA A 122 21.31 -25.36 5.88
C ALA A 122 20.62 -26.66 6.32
N GLN A 123 19.68 -27.22 5.55
CA GLN A 123 19.06 -28.52 5.87
C GLN A 123 18.93 -29.42 4.64
N LYS A 124 20.07 -29.81 4.06
CA LYS A 124 20.18 -31.15 3.47
C LYS A 124 20.81 -32.03 4.56
N ARG A 125 19.95 -32.55 5.43
CA ARG A 125 20.30 -33.55 6.44
C ARG A 125 20.89 -34.74 5.67
N THR A 126 22.17 -35.01 5.88
CA THR A 126 22.80 -36.28 5.57
C THR A 126 22.07 -37.35 6.36
N ASP A 127 21.33 -38.21 5.66
CA ASP A 127 20.87 -39.46 6.23
C ASP A 127 21.93 -40.55 5.92
N PRO A 128 22.23 -41.45 6.88
CA PRO A 128 23.24 -42.49 6.76
C PRO A 128 22.85 -43.62 5.80
#